data_AF-A0A4P7F2L9-F1
#
_entry.id   AF-A0A4P7F2L9-F1
#
_cell.length_a   1.000
_cell.length_b   1.000
_cell.length_c   1.000
_cell.angle_alpha   90.00
_cell.angle_beta   90.00
_cell.angle_gamma   90.00
#
_symmetry.space_group_name_H-M   'P 1'
#
loop_
_entity.id
_entity.type
_entity.pdbx_description
1 polymer ?
#
loop_
_entity_poly.entity_id
_entity_poly.type
_entity_poly.pdbx_seq_one_letter_code
_entity_poly.pdbx_strand_id
1 'polypeptide(L)'
;MKTRPGGALKRLALLALLGLAGALEARADILWNWSYLNTDAKITASGTLTTKNLSVGSYVITAIAGLWNEAAIAGLEPDHSCCSPPGWNDNLLVEGSPKLDKGGFAFRARGDLKINLFYKNGGYAYEIQNGPEVFGGVFNATPSAAE
;
A
#
# COMPACT_ATOMS: atom_id res chain seq x y z
N MET A 1 -11.40 -67.79 48.55
CA MET A 1 -11.10 -66.34 48.51
C MET A 1 -10.66 -66.04 47.07
N LYS A 2 -11.26 -65.21 46.23
CA LYS A 2 -12.31 -64.18 46.32
C LYS A 2 -12.79 -63.87 44.88
N THR A 3 -14.04 -63.48 44.72
CA THR A 3 -14.75 -63.15 43.46
C THR A 3 -14.60 -61.68 43.03
N ARG A 4 -14.42 -61.45 41.70
CA ARG A 4 -14.87 -60.33 40.80
C ARG A 4 -14.57 -58.85 41.23
N PRO A 5 -14.88 -57.78 40.45
CA PRO A 5 -15.22 -57.58 39.01
C PRO A 5 -14.30 -56.52 38.33
N GLY A 6 -14.23 -56.34 37.00
CA GLY A 6 -15.15 -55.55 36.18
C GLY A 6 -14.93 -54.03 36.31
N GLY A 7 -14.29 -53.40 35.32
CA GLY A 7 -14.03 -51.95 35.29
C GLY A 7 -14.27 -51.38 33.89
N ALA A 8 -15.30 -50.54 33.80
CA ALA A 8 -15.97 -50.05 32.61
C ALA A 8 -15.12 -49.24 31.62
N LEU A 9 -15.57 -49.29 30.35
CA LEU A 9 -15.26 -48.35 29.28
C LEU A 9 -15.28 -46.89 29.77
N LYS A 10 -14.26 -46.11 29.40
CA LYS A 10 -14.38 -44.65 29.32
C LYS A 10 -14.28 -44.24 27.85
N ARG A 11 -15.44 -44.02 27.24
CA ARG A 11 -15.56 -43.33 25.95
C ARG A 11 -15.22 -41.85 26.20
N LEU A 12 -14.09 -41.36 25.70
CA LEU A 12 -13.87 -39.92 25.59
C LEU A 12 -14.70 -39.42 24.41
N ALA A 13 -15.76 -38.67 24.69
CA ALA A 13 -16.44 -37.86 23.70
C ALA A 13 -15.59 -36.60 23.46
N LEU A 14 -15.01 -36.48 22.27
CA LEU A 14 -14.30 -35.28 21.83
C LEU A 14 -15.36 -34.29 21.31
N LEU A 15 -15.58 -33.18 22.01
CA LEU A 15 -16.40 -32.08 21.51
C LEU A 15 -15.69 -31.44 20.30
N ALA A 16 -16.29 -31.53 19.13
CA ALA A 16 -15.92 -30.71 17.98
C ALA A 16 -16.52 -29.31 18.17
N LEU A 17 -15.73 -28.36 18.66
CA LEU A 17 -16.05 -26.94 18.48
C LEU A 17 -15.76 -26.57 17.02
N LEU A 18 -16.79 -26.55 16.18
CA LEU A 18 -16.72 -25.83 14.91
C LEU A 18 -16.73 -24.33 15.24
N GLY A 19 -15.54 -23.72 15.25
CA GLY A 19 -15.41 -22.28 15.27
C GLY A 19 -16.06 -21.69 14.02
N LEU A 20 -16.94 -20.71 14.18
CA LEU A 20 -17.37 -19.84 13.10
C LEU A 20 -16.14 -19.08 12.59
N ALA A 21 -15.51 -19.60 11.54
CA ALA A 21 -14.65 -18.79 10.69
C ALA A 21 -15.56 -17.85 9.91
N GLY A 22 -15.77 -16.64 10.44
CA GLY A 22 -16.31 -15.55 9.63
C GLY A 22 -15.40 -15.41 8.41
N ALA A 23 -15.97 -15.52 7.21
CA ALA A 23 -15.23 -15.28 5.98
C ALA A 23 -14.61 -13.89 6.08
N LEU A 24 -13.29 -13.82 6.24
CA LEU A 24 -12.56 -12.62 5.89
C LEU A 24 -12.85 -12.44 4.40
N GLU A 25 -13.70 -11.49 4.03
CA GLU A 25 -13.84 -11.13 2.64
C GLU A 25 -12.47 -10.68 2.15
N ALA A 26 -11.82 -11.55 1.39
CA ALA A 26 -10.63 -11.22 0.64
C ALA A 26 -11.08 -10.22 -0.43
N ARG A 27 -11.06 -8.92 -0.10
CA ARG A 27 -11.21 -7.88 -1.10
C ARG A 27 -10.03 -8.01 -2.05
N ALA A 28 -10.32 -8.21 -3.33
CA ALA A 28 -9.30 -8.29 -4.36
C ALA A 28 -8.46 -7.01 -4.36
N ASP A 29 -7.15 -7.18 -4.50
CA ASP A 29 -6.27 -6.05 -4.70
C ASP A 29 -6.59 -5.39 -6.05
N ILE A 30 -6.60 -4.07 -6.09
CA ILE A 30 -6.80 -3.28 -7.30
C ILE A 30 -5.44 -2.78 -7.74
N LEU A 31 -5.03 -3.15 -8.96
CA LEU A 31 -3.81 -2.66 -9.58
C LEU A 31 -4.08 -1.33 -10.29
N TRP A 32 -3.16 -0.39 -10.16
CA TRP A 32 -3.20 0.89 -10.84
C TRP A 32 -1.91 1.11 -11.62
N ASN A 33 -2.01 1.34 -12.92
CA ASN A 33 -0.90 1.87 -13.70
C ASN A 33 -0.73 3.35 -13.36
N TRP A 34 0.48 3.75 -12.96
CA TRP A 34 0.78 5.12 -12.58
C TRP A 34 1.99 5.67 -13.32
N SER A 35 2.04 6.99 -13.45
CA SER A 35 3.19 7.72 -13.96
C SER A 35 3.32 9.09 -13.30
N TYR A 36 4.55 9.57 -13.20
CA TYR A 36 4.90 10.92 -12.84
C TYR A 36 5.96 11.45 -13.82
N LEU A 37 5.72 12.61 -14.41
CA LEU A 37 6.66 13.28 -15.33
C LEU A 37 6.84 14.72 -14.90
N ASN A 38 8.07 15.11 -14.57
CA ASN A 38 8.47 16.50 -14.36
C ASN A 38 9.63 16.82 -15.31
N THR A 39 9.33 17.51 -16.41
CA THR A 39 10.29 17.81 -17.48
C THR A 39 11.40 18.75 -17.01
N ASP A 40 11.07 19.74 -16.18
CA ASP A 40 12.01 20.76 -15.72
C ASP A 40 13.04 20.17 -14.76
N ALA A 41 12.59 19.28 -13.88
CA ALA A 41 13.45 18.54 -12.95
C ALA A 41 14.05 17.26 -13.57
N LYS A 42 13.74 16.95 -14.83
CA LYS A 42 14.14 15.72 -15.53
C LYS A 42 13.81 14.44 -14.73
N ILE A 43 12.62 14.42 -14.13
CA ILE A 43 12.11 13.26 -13.42
C ILE A 43 11.12 12.50 -14.29
N THR A 44 11.34 11.19 -14.39
CA THR A 44 10.39 10.24 -14.96
C THR A 44 10.20 9.09 -13.97
N ALA A 45 8.96 8.80 -13.60
CA ALA A 45 8.64 7.65 -12.80
C ALA A 45 7.36 6.99 -13.30
N SER A 46 7.28 5.67 -13.17
CA SER A 46 6.10 4.91 -13.59
C SER A 46 6.12 3.51 -12.99
N GLY A 47 4.95 2.88 -12.97
CA GLY A 47 4.84 1.48 -12.59
C GLY A 47 3.42 1.10 -12.22
N THR A 48 3.30 0.24 -11.21
CA THR A 48 2.03 -0.27 -10.70
C THR A 48 1.90 -0.04 -9.19
N LEU A 49 0.75 0.48 -8.75
CA LEU A 49 0.35 0.48 -7.35
C LEU A 49 -0.59 -0.69 -7.11
N THR A 50 -0.34 -1.46 -6.06
CA THR A 50 -1.32 -2.42 -5.52
C THR A 50 -2.08 -1.72 -4.42
N THR A 51 -3.41 -1.78 -4.48
CA THR A 51 -4.26 -1.03 -3.56
C THR A 51 -5.40 -1.88 -3.00
N LYS A 52 -5.91 -1.47 -1.84
CA LYS A 52 -7.13 -2.02 -1.24
C LYS A 52 -8.15 -0.91 -1.04
N ASN A 53 -9.42 -1.23 -1.27
CA ASN A 53 -10.53 -0.31 -0.97
C ASN A 53 -10.49 0.11 0.51
N LEU A 54 -10.38 1.41 0.75
CA LEU A 54 -10.55 2.02 2.08
C LEU A 54 -12.00 2.44 2.28
N SER A 55 -12.52 3.20 1.31
CA SER A 55 -13.92 3.63 1.21
C SER A 55 -14.28 3.84 -0.26
N VAL A 56 -15.51 4.29 -0.56
CA VAL A 56 -15.94 4.51 -1.94
C VAL A 56 -15.02 5.54 -2.61
N GLY A 57 -14.30 5.12 -3.66
CA GLY A 57 -13.39 5.98 -4.42
C GLY A 57 -12.08 6.34 -3.70
N SER A 58 -11.74 5.67 -2.59
CA SER A 58 -10.50 5.87 -1.84
C SER A 58 -9.84 4.54 -1.52
N TYR A 59 -8.52 4.48 -1.68
CA TYR A 59 -7.73 3.26 -1.63
C TYR A 59 -6.48 3.47 -0.78
N VAL A 60 -6.12 2.44 -0.02
CA VAL A 60 -4.80 2.35 0.61
C VAL A 60 -3.86 1.67 -0.36
N ILE A 61 -2.71 2.28 -0.64
CA ILE A 61 -1.63 1.65 -1.39
C ILE A 61 -0.90 0.69 -0.45
N THR A 62 -0.82 -0.58 -0.84
CA THR A 62 -0.23 -1.66 -0.03
C THR A 62 1.09 -2.17 -0.60
N ALA A 63 1.33 -1.97 -1.89
CA ALA A 63 2.60 -2.26 -2.54
C ALA A 63 2.80 -1.38 -3.77
N ILE A 64 4.05 -1.25 -4.20
CA ILE A 64 4.46 -0.50 -5.38
C ILE A 64 5.58 -1.26 -6.09
N ALA A 65 5.50 -1.27 -7.41
CA ALA A 65 6.58 -1.66 -8.30
C ALA A 65 6.73 -0.60 -9.39
N GLY A 66 7.94 -0.42 -9.92
CA GLY A 66 8.17 0.57 -10.95
C GLY A 66 9.60 1.08 -11.00
N LEU A 67 9.76 2.21 -11.68
CA LEU A 67 11.02 2.90 -11.86
C LEU A 67 10.91 4.36 -11.41
N TRP A 68 11.99 4.88 -10.84
CA TRP A 68 12.25 6.30 -10.63
C TRP A 68 13.56 6.66 -11.31
N ASN A 69 13.51 7.46 -12.38
CA ASN A 69 14.66 7.77 -13.24
C ASN A 69 15.45 6.51 -13.62
N GLU A 70 14.76 5.53 -14.21
CA GLU A 70 15.30 4.23 -14.63
C GLU A 70 15.78 3.32 -13.49
N ALA A 71 15.81 3.79 -12.24
CA ALA A 71 16.15 2.98 -11.08
C ALA A 71 14.91 2.26 -10.53
N ALA A 72 15.05 0.96 -10.24
CA ALA A 72 13.99 0.18 -9.62
C ALA A 72 13.53 0.77 -8.28
N ILE A 73 12.21 0.84 -8.12
CA ILE A 73 11.57 1.09 -6.83
C ILE A 73 11.68 -0.20 -6.00
N ALA A 74 12.31 -0.09 -4.83
CA ALA A 74 12.59 -1.20 -3.94
C ALA A 74 11.40 -1.56 -3.03
N GLY A 75 10.45 -0.64 -2.84
CA GLY A 75 9.23 -0.90 -2.09
C GLY A 75 8.54 0.37 -1.60
N LEU A 76 7.35 0.17 -1.03
CA LEU A 76 6.56 1.21 -0.38
C LEU A 76 7.18 1.51 0.99
N GLU A 77 7.27 2.79 1.35
CA GLU A 77 7.61 3.17 2.71
C GLU A 77 6.38 3.03 3.63
N PRO A 78 6.56 2.65 4.91
CA PRO A 78 5.45 2.70 5.87
C PRO A 78 4.77 4.06 5.89
N ASP A 79 3.49 4.09 6.25
CA ASP A 79 2.80 5.33 6.54
C ASP A 79 3.55 6.13 7.61
N HIS A 80 3.50 7.44 7.50
CA HIS A 80 4.15 8.37 8.41
C HIS A 80 5.66 8.14 8.61
N SER A 81 6.38 7.65 7.59
CA SER A 81 7.80 7.31 7.71
C SER A 81 8.74 8.11 6.80
N CYS A 82 8.22 8.79 5.77
CA CYS A 82 9.02 9.65 4.91
C CYS A 82 8.64 11.12 4.98
N CYS A 83 9.73 11.88 4.80
CA CYS A 83 9.81 13.19 4.22
C CYS A 83 9.28 14.30 5.14
N SER A 84 9.43 15.57 4.74
CA SER A 84 9.37 16.76 5.58
C SER A 84 8.14 16.81 6.51
N PRO A 85 8.28 17.23 7.78
CA PRO A 85 9.14 16.70 8.83
C PRO A 85 8.36 15.79 9.78
N PRO A 86 8.98 14.67 10.18
CA PRO A 86 8.81 13.37 9.52
C PRO A 86 7.34 12.91 9.46
N GLY A 87 6.99 12.24 8.36
CA GLY A 87 5.87 11.30 8.33
C GLY A 87 4.55 11.89 7.87
N TRP A 88 4.53 12.53 6.71
CA TRP A 88 3.28 12.99 6.12
C TRP A 88 2.66 11.99 5.15
N ASN A 89 3.45 11.07 4.59
CA ASN A 89 2.91 10.08 3.67
C ASN A 89 1.85 9.21 4.36
N ASP A 90 0.65 9.18 3.79
CA ASP A 90 -0.47 8.35 4.25
C ASP A 90 -0.71 7.16 3.31
N ASN A 91 -0.01 7.14 2.17
CA ASN A 91 -0.10 6.12 1.14
C ASN A 91 -1.52 5.95 0.61
N LEU A 92 -2.28 7.05 0.51
CA LEU A 92 -3.64 7.04 -0.03
C LEU A 92 -3.69 7.44 -1.50
N LEU A 93 -4.62 6.82 -2.22
CA LEU A 93 -4.99 7.14 -3.58
C LEU A 93 -6.50 7.37 -3.65
N VAL A 94 -6.95 8.35 -4.42
CA VAL A 94 -8.38 8.58 -4.68
C VAL A 94 -8.71 8.51 -6.17
N GLU A 95 -9.94 8.12 -6.49
CA GLU A 95 -10.46 8.15 -7.88
C GLU A 95 -10.66 9.57 -8.41
N GLY A 96 -10.74 10.57 -7.54
CA GLY A 96 -10.92 11.97 -7.90
C GLY A 96 -9.74 12.62 -8.61
N SER A 97 -9.84 13.94 -8.84
CA SER A 97 -8.73 14.79 -9.24
C SER A 97 -8.63 15.95 -8.25
N PRO A 98 -7.48 16.17 -7.58
CA PRO A 98 -6.23 15.41 -7.69
C PRO A 98 -6.34 13.96 -7.17
N LYS A 99 -5.44 13.09 -7.63
CA LYS A 99 -5.38 11.67 -7.22
C LYS A 99 -4.74 11.45 -5.85
N LEU A 100 -3.95 12.43 -5.42
CA LEU A 100 -3.20 12.45 -4.17
C LEU A 100 -3.59 13.70 -3.39
N ASP A 101 -3.32 13.70 -2.11
CA ASP A 101 -3.40 14.87 -1.25
C ASP A 101 -2.01 15.29 -0.76
N LYS A 102 -1.96 16.08 0.31
CA LYS A 102 -0.69 16.56 0.89
C LYS A 102 0.13 15.40 1.48
N GLY A 103 -0.52 14.33 1.96
CA GLY A 103 0.17 13.18 2.51
C GLY A 103 0.87 12.42 1.39
N GLY A 104 0.10 12.02 0.38
CA GLY A 104 0.64 11.32 -0.78
C GLY A 104 1.24 9.95 -0.43
N PHE A 105 2.07 9.41 -1.31
CA PHE A 105 2.68 8.10 -1.11
C PHE A 105 4.19 8.13 -1.22
N ALA A 106 4.84 7.40 -0.31
CA ALA A 106 6.29 7.34 -0.25
C ALA A 106 6.82 5.96 -0.61
N PHE A 107 7.97 5.93 -1.27
CA PHE A 107 8.64 4.71 -1.71
C PHE A 107 10.15 4.88 -1.66
N ARG A 108 10.86 3.75 -1.74
CA ARG A 108 12.31 3.71 -1.78
C ARG A 108 12.81 3.39 -3.18
N ALA A 109 13.83 4.09 -3.64
CA ALA A 109 14.53 3.84 -4.90
C ALA A 109 16.02 3.54 -4.63
N ARG A 110 16.83 3.41 -5.71
CA ARG A 110 18.27 3.12 -5.66
C ARG A 110 19.02 3.92 -4.59
N GLY A 111 19.87 3.23 -3.83
CA GLY A 111 20.70 3.85 -2.78
C GLY A 111 19.91 4.26 -1.54
N ASP A 112 18.78 3.59 -1.27
CA ASP A 112 17.87 3.88 -0.17
C ASP A 112 17.26 5.28 -0.18
N LEU A 113 17.18 5.90 -1.37
CA LEU A 113 16.52 7.19 -1.55
C LEU A 113 15.02 7.03 -1.30
N LYS A 114 14.54 7.64 -0.21
CA LYS A 114 13.10 7.73 0.05
C LYS A 114 12.53 8.96 -0.63
N ILE A 115 11.46 8.77 -1.38
CA ILE A 115 10.77 9.80 -2.16
C ILE A 115 9.30 9.78 -1.77
N ASN A 116 8.70 10.94 -1.52
CA ASN A 116 7.25 11.10 -1.40
C ASN A 116 6.72 11.85 -2.61
N LEU A 117 5.70 11.29 -3.28
CA LEU A 117 4.92 11.97 -4.32
C LEU A 117 3.59 12.42 -3.72
N PHE A 118 3.26 13.69 -3.88
CA PHE A 118 2.07 14.29 -3.24
C PHE A 118 1.47 15.41 -4.09
N TYR A 119 0.30 15.89 -3.67
CA TYR A 119 -0.36 17.07 -4.24
C TYR A 119 -0.59 18.13 -3.17
N LYS A 120 -0.11 19.34 -3.43
CA LYS A 120 -0.19 20.46 -2.48
C LYS A 120 -0.19 21.76 -3.25
N ASN A 121 -0.83 22.80 -2.70
CA ASN A 121 -0.81 24.15 -3.27
C ASN A 121 -1.23 24.22 -4.76
N GLY A 122 -2.15 23.34 -5.19
CA GLY A 122 -2.66 23.32 -6.56
C GLY A 122 -1.79 22.58 -7.58
N GLY A 123 -0.75 21.86 -7.15
CA GLY A 123 0.12 21.12 -8.05
C GLY A 123 0.67 19.82 -7.45
N TYR A 124 1.08 18.91 -8.33
CA TYR A 124 1.87 17.75 -7.92
C TYR A 124 3.31 18.17 -7.61
N ALA A 125 3.92 17.43 -6.71
CA ALA A 125 5.29 17.64 -6.29
C ALA A 125 5.88 16.32 -5.81
N TYR A 126 7.21 16.30 -5.69
CA TYR A 126 7.91 15.27 -4.95
C TYR A 126 8.86 15.88 -3.93
N GLU A 127 9.20 15.07 -2.92
CA GLU A 127 10.28 15.37 -1.99
C GLU A 127 11.17 14.13 -1.89
N ILE A 128 12.47 14.31 -2.02
CA ILE A 128 13.46 13.31 -1.60
C ILE A 128 13.76 13.60 -0.14
N GLN A 129 13.77 12.58 0.73
CA GLN A 129 13.97 12.76 2.18
C GLN A 129 15.15 13.69 2.50
N ASN A 130 14.90 14.66 3.39
CA ASN A 130 15.83 15.74 3.78
C ASN A 130 16.15 16.76 2.67
N GLY A 131 15.44 16.70 1.54
CA GLY A 131 15.51 17.66 0.44
C GLY A 131 14.36 18.67 0.45
N PRO A 132 14.37 19.62 -0.49
CA PRO A 132 13.24 20.52 -0.69
C PRO A 132 12.06 19.80 -1.37
N GLU A 133 10.84 20.31 -1.15
CA GLU A 133 9.70 20.01 -2.00
C GLU A 133 9.97 20.59 -3.41
N VAL A 134 9.88 19.75 -4.44
CA VAL A 134 10.04 20.15 -5.85
C VAL A 134 8.66 20.10 -6.51
N PHE A 135 8.08 21.28 -6.71
CA PHE A 135 6.79 21.43 -7.37
C PHE A 135 6.92 21.33 -8.88
N GLY A 136 5.89 20.75 -9.50
CA GLY A 136 5.78 20.61 -10.94
C GLY A 136 5.53 19.17 -11.37
N GLY A 137 5.36 19.01 -12.66
CA GLY A 137 5.06 17.73 -13.28
C GLY A 137 3.59 17.31 -13.20
N VAL A 138 3.32 16.12 -13.75
CA VAL A 138 1.99 15.56 -13.90
C VAL A 138 2.01 14.14 -13.33
N PHE A 139 1.09 13.85 -12.41
CA PHE A 139 0.84 12.51 -11.91
C PHE A 139 -0.45 11.96 -12.53
N ASN A 140 -0.39 10.73 -13.03
CA ASN A 140 -1.53 9.97 -13.51
C ASN A 140 -1.58 8.62 -12.80
N ALA A 141 -2.78 8.16 -12.47
CA ALA A 141 -3.04 6.80 -12.02
C ALA A 141 -4.40 6.34 -12.56
N THR A 142 -4.43 5.16 -13.16
CA THR A 142 -5.64 4.54 -13.73
C THR A 142 -5.70 3.07 -13.32
N PRO A 143 -6.87 2.52 -12.97
CA PRO A 143 -6.99 1.10 -12.71
C PRO A 143 -6.48 0.30 -13.91
N SER A 144 -5.67 -0.71 -13.66
CA SER A 144 -5.28 -1.69 -14.66
C SER A 144 -6.54 -2.48 -15.05
N ALA A 145 -6.71 -2.76 -16.34
CA ALA A 145 -7.76 -3.69 -16.75
C ALA A 145 -7.56 -5.02 -16.03
N ALA A 146 -8.65 -5.63 -15.54
CA ALA A 146 -8.59 -7.01 -15.09
C ALA A 146 -8.23 -7.87 -16.31
N GLU A 147 -7.12 -8.61 -16.23
CA GLU A 147 -6.79 -9.68 -17.17
C GLU A 147 -7.77 -10.86 -17.03
#